data_AF-A0A8S3BAZ0-F1
#
_entry.id   AF-A0A8S3BAZ0-F1
#
_cell.length_a   1.000
_cell.length_b   1.000
_cell.length_c   1.000
_cell.angle_alpha   90.00
_cell.angle_beta   90.00
_cell.angle_gamma   90.00
#
_symmetry.space_group_name_H-M   'P 1'
#
loop_
_entity.id
_entity.type
_entity.pdbx_description
1 polymer ?
#
loop_
_entity_poly.entity_id
_entity_poly.type
_entity_poly.pdbx_seq_one_letter_code
_entity_poly.pdbx_strand_id
1 'polypeptide(L)'
;LLIEQFLDEYRSQLTHYGILQLNQTMRDNQLAVFFRNNHFSTIWKNRKQLFVLVSDQGYLEHKSIVFETLTDVDNDTLFTDGYGRIWRKPETADSSRDRDLALALHDEEERLYQQAQLQQQRQQQQQQQPQYIPHPSQSGHSSTGQSRKSKNKPKRSSQDDGDKESCNIV
;
A
#
# COMPACT_ATOMS: atom_id res chain seq x y z
N LEU A 1 -10.92 -10.13 45.11
CA LEU A 1 -10.34 -9.10 46.00
C LEU A 1 -10.33 -7.78 45.26
N LEU A 2 -10.72 -6.66 45.89
CA LEU A 2 -10.83 -5.35 45.22
C LEU A 2 -9.47 -4.85 44.66
N ILE A 3 -8.39 -5.08 45.40
CA ILE A 3 -7.04 -4.64 45.02
C ILE A 3 -6.55 -5.36 43.76
N GLU A 4 -6.75 -6.67 43.67
CA GLU A 4 -6.36 -7.45 42.48
C GLU A 4 -7.11 -6.99 41.23
N GLN A 5 -8.41 -6.74 41.36
CA GLN A 5 -9.22 -6.21 40.26
C GLN A 5 -8.71 -4.84 39.80
N PHE A 6 -8.38 -3.95 40.74
CA PHE A 6 -7.79 -2.66 40.41
C PHE A 6 -6.46 -2.79 39.66
N LEU A 7 -5.55 -3.64 40.16
CA LEU A 7 -4.26 -3.85 39.49
C LEU A 7 -4.41 -4.50 38.10
N ASP A 8 -5.41 -5.37 37.94
CA ASP A 8 -5.73 -5.99 36.66
C ASP A 8 -6.39 -5.02 35.65
N GLU A 9 -7.22 -4.11 36.13
CA GLU A 9 -7.85 -3.08 35.30
C GLU A 9 -6.84 -2.02 34.85
N TYR A 10 -5.91 -1.62 35.74
CA TYR A 10 -4.93 -0.55 35.48
C TYR A 10 -3.51 -1.06 35.30
N ARG A 11 -3.33 -2.18 34.59
CA ARG A 11 -2.01 -2.77 34.28
C ARG A 11 -1.08 -1.83 33.53
N SER A 12 -1.64 -0.86 32.80
CA SER A 12 -0.89 0.18 32.07
C SER A 12 -0.30 1.29 32.97
N GLN A 13 -0.49 1.19 34.29
CA GLN A 13 0.00 2.10 35.32
C GLN A 13 -0.39 3.57 35.10
N LEU A 14 -1.42 3.83 34.29
CA LEU A 14 -1.94 5.15 34.01
C LEU A 14 -3.46 5.08 33.96
N THR A 15 -4.11 6.05 34.57
CA THR A 15 -5.57 6.16 34.59
C THR A 15 -5.98 7.50 33.99
N HIS A 16 -7.19 7.57 33.45
CA HIS A 16 -7.78 8.82 32.96
C HIS A 16 -7.75 9.92 34.04
N TYR A 17 -8.09 9.55 35.28
CA TYR A 17 -8.00 10.44 36.42
C TYR A 17 -6.56 10.92 36.67
N GLY A 18 -5.57 10.03 36.56
CA GLY A 18 -4.15 10.36 36.68
C GLY A 18 -3.70 11.40 35.65
N ILE A 19 -4.13 11.27 34.38
CA ILE A 19 -3.84 12.25 33.32
C ILE A 19 -4.45 13.62 33.66
N LEU A 20 -5.71 13.66 34.09
CA LEU A 20 -6.38 14.90 34.50
C LEU A 20 -5.63 15.56 35.66
N GLN A 21 -5.24 14.78 36.67
CA GLN A 21 -4.52 15.27 37.82
C GLN A 21 -3.13 15.79 37.45
N LEU A 22 -2.40 15.08 36.57
CA LEU A 22 -1.12 15.55 36.02
C LEU A 22 -1.28 16.89 35.31
N ASN A 23 -2.33 17.02 34.47
CA ASN A 23 -2.59 18.27 33.76
C ASN A 23 -2.91 19.40 34.75
N GLN A 24 -3.66 19.16 35.83
CA GLN A 24 -3.96 20.19 36.83
C GLN A 24 -2.76 20.58 37.69
N THR A 25 -1.91 19.62 38.05
CA THR A 25 -0.81 19.81 39.01
C THR A 25 0.46 20.38 38.37
N MET A 26 0.76 20.02 37.12
CA MET A 26 1.91 20.58 36.41
C MET A 26 1.66 22.05 36.02
N ARG A 27 2.68 22.89 36.18
CA ARG A 27 2.68 24.26 35.67
C ARG A 27 2.86 24.26 34.16
N ASP A 28 2.31 25.27 33.49
CA ASP A 28 2.56 25.43 32.06
C ASP A 28 4.05 25.72 31.82
N ASN A 29 4.60 25.17 30.73
CA ASN A 29 6.03 25.14 30.38
C ASN A 29 6.93 24.40 31.37
N GLN A 30 6.37 23.50 32.18
CA GLN A 30 7.14 22.67 33.11
C GLN A 30 7.59 21.36 32.45
N LEU A 31 8.86 20.99 32.68
CA LEU A 31 9.39 19.65 32.46
C LEU A 31 9.39 18.85 33.76
N ALA A 32 9.13 17.55 33.65
CA ALA A 32 9.22 16.61 34.76
C ALA A 32 9.63 15.21 34.27
N VAL A 33 9.97 14.35 35.23
CA VAL A 33 10.13 12.92 34.98
C VAL A 33 8.78 12.25 35.17
N PHE A 34 8.38 11.42 34.21
CA PHE A 34 7.13 10.67 34.21
C PHE A 34 7.43 9.17 34.24
N PHE A 35 6.89 8.47 35.23
CA PHE A 35 7.02 7.03 35.36
C PHE A 35 5.74 6.33 34.94
N ARG A 36 5.84 5.40 34.00
CA ARG A 36 4.73 4.57 33.51
C ARG A 36 5.27 3.28 32.94
N ASN A 37 4.61 2.16 33.20
CA ASN A 37 4.97 0.83 32.66
C ASN A 37 6.45 0.49 32.84
N ASN A 38 6.99 0.76 34.03
CA ASN A 38 8.40 0.56 34.36
C ASN A 38 9.39 1.35 33.48
N HIS A 39 8.93 2.42 32.84
CA HIS A 39 9.74 3.31 32.01
C HIS A 39 9.73 4.73 32.59
N PHE A 40 10.88 5.40 32.56
CA PHE A 40 10.99 6.83 32.88
C PHE A 40 11.08 7.63 31.58
N SER A 41 10.09 8.48 31.34
CA SER A 41 10.07 9.40 30.21
C SER A 41 10.20 10.84 30.69
N THR A 42 10.60 11.74 29.80
CA THR A 42 10.48 13.18 30.04
C THR A 42 9.09 13.64 29.65
N ILE A 43 8.34 14.26 30.56
CA ILE A 43 7.04 14.88 30.29
C ILE A 43 7.18 16.40 30.30
N TRP A 44 6.44 17.05 29.42
CA TRP A 44 6.38 18.50 29.27
C TRP A 44 4.93 18.94 29.22
N LYS A 45 4.59 20.01 29.95
CA LYS A 45 3.29 20.68 29.80
C LYS A 45 3.47 21.98 29.04
N ASN A 46 2.65 22.21 28.01
CA ASN A 46 2.63 23.46 27.25
C ASN A 46 1.24 23.75 26.71
N ARG A 47 0.77 25.00 26.83
CA ARG A 47 -0.57 25.42 26.41
C ARG A 47 -1.67 24.49 26.92
N LYS A 48 -1.56 24.06 28.18
CA LYS A 48 -2.50 23.12 28.86
C LYS A 48 -2.56 21.71 28.25
N GLN A 49 -1.59 21.33 27.42
CA GLN A 49 -1.44 19.98 26.88
C GLN A 49 -0.20 19.31 27.48
N LEU A 50 -0.27 17.99 27.63
CA LEU A 50 0.82 17.16 28.11
C LEU A 50 1.48 16.47 26.92
N PHE A 51 2.80 16.41 26.97
CA PHE A 51 3.64 15.86 25.93
C PHE A 51 4.70 14.95 26.55
N VAL A 52 4.99 13.82 25.92
CA VAL A 52 6.06 12.91 26.32
C VAL A 52 7.16 12.95 25.27
N LEU A 53 8.42 13.01 25.70
CA LEU A 53 9.57 13.08 24.79
C LEU A 53 9.74 11.74 24.06
N VAL A 54 9.79 11.79 22.74
CA VAL A 54 10.14 10.65 21.90
C VAL A 54 11.64 10.44 21.99
N SER A 55 12.05 9.25 22.46
CA SER A 55 13.46 8.90 22.70
C SER A 55 13.89 7.59 22.02
N ASP A 56 12.97 6.91 21.33
CA ASP A 56 13.27 5.67 20.62
C ASP A 56 14.17 5.95 19.40
N GLN A 57 15.17 5.10 19.20
CA GLN A 57 16.09 5.14 18.08
C GLN A 57 15.38 5.02 16.71
N GLY A 58 14.18 4.42 16.67
CA GLY A 58 13.36 4.36 15.46
C GLY A 58 13.03 5.73 14.83
N TYR A 59 13.15 6.82 15.60
CA TYR A 59 12.90 8.19 15.12
C TYR A 59 14.15 8.97 14.75
N LEU A 60 15.33 8.32 14.69
CA LEU A 60 16.61 8.99 14.43
C LEU A 60 16.62 9.77 13.10
N GLU A 61 15.95 9.27 12.07
CA GLU A 61 15.83 9.93 10.76
C GLU A 61 14.74 11.01 10.74
N HIS A 62 13.80 10.97 11.69
CA HIS A 62 12.64 11.86 11.77
C HIS A 62 12.88 13.03 12.73
N LYS A 63 13.89 13.86 12.46
CA LYS A 63 14.32 14.98 13.34
C LYS A 63 13.23 16.01 13.71
N SER A 64 12.15 16.05 12.94
CA SER A 64 11.01 16.95 13.20
C SER A 64 10.04 16.40 14.25
N ILE A 65 10.14 15.12 14.60
CA ILE A 65 9.36 14.47 15.66
C ILE A 65 10.16 14.58 16.96
N VAL A 66 9.59 15.25 17.96
CA VAL A 66 10.25 15.48 19.24
C VAL A 66 9.39 14.98 20.40
N PHE A 67 8.08 15.23 20.36
CA PHE A 67 7.16 14.79 21.42
C PHE A 67 5.94 14.07 20.88
N GLU A 68 5.34 13.20 21.69
CA GLU A 68 4.01 12.63 21.50
C GLU A 68 3.02 13.27 22.48
N THR A 69 1.74 13.39 22.11
CA THR A 69 0.70 13.90 23.00
C THR A 69 0.30 12.86 24.05
N LEU A 70 0.15 13.27 25.31
CA LEU A 70 -0.41 12.44 26.37
C LEU A 70 -1.86 12.85 26.65
N THR A 71 -2.78 12.38 25.82
CA THR A 71 -4.22 12.68 25.91
C THR A 71 -5.02 11.53 26.52
N ASP A 72 -4.58 10.29 26.30
CA ASP A 72 -5.31 9.09 26.69
C ASP A 72 -4.37 8.01 27.26
N VAL A 73 -4.96 7.02 27.92
CA VAL A 73 -4.29 5.82 28.44
C VAL A 73 -3.97 4.84 27.31
N ASP A 74 -4.81 4.79 26.27
CA ASP A 74 -4.74 3.77 25.21
C ASP A 74 -3.71 4.06 24.10
N ASN A 75 -2.80 5.01 24.32
CA ASN A 75 -1.73 5.39 23.40
C ASN A 75 -2.22 5.91 22.02
N ASP A 76 -3.45 6.41 21.90
CA ASP A 76 -3.84 7.24 20.76
C ASP A 76 -3.14 8.61 20.88
N THR A 77 -1.95 8.68 20.27
CA THR A 77 -1.04 9.82 20.41
C THR A 77 -0.71 10.42 19.05
N LEU A 78 -0.50 11.73 19.04
CA LEU A 78 -0.04 12.46 17.87
C LEU A 78 1.41 12.91 18.10
N PHE A 79 2.24 12.74 17.09
CA PHE A 79 3.59 13.30 17.10
C PHE A 79 3.56 14.80 16.89
N THR A 80 4.51 15.49 17.51
CA THR A 80 4.67 16.94 17.48
C THR A 80 6.13 17.33 17.36
N ASP A 81 6.35 18.54 16.87
CA ASP A 81 7.67 19.17 16.88
C ASP A 81 8.05 19.67 18.29
N GLY A 82 9.27 20.23 18.42
CA GLY A 82 9.77 20.77 19.69
C GLY A 82 8.95 21.95 20.27
N TYR A 83 7.96 22.46 19.54
CA TYR A 83 7.09 23.56 19.96
C TYR A 83 5.66 23.07 20.28
N GLY A 84 5.41 21.76 20.20
CA GLY A 84 4.08 21.17 20.42
C GLY A 84 3.13 21.34 19.23
N ARG A 85 3.64 21.59 18.02
CA ARG A 85 2.81 21.62 16.80
C ARG A 85 2.72 20.22 16.22
N ILE A 86 1.52 19.79 15.84
CA ILE A 86 1.29 18.46 15.26
C ILE A 86 2.20 18.27 14.04
N TRP A 87 3.03 17.24 14.11
CA TRP A 87 3.84 16.79 13.01
C TRP A 87 2.95 16.07 12.01
N ARG A 88 3.10 16.42 10.74
CA ARG A 88 2.49 15.68 9.63
C ARG A 88 3.60 15.22 8.72
N LYS A 89 3.48 13.99 8.22
CA LYS A 89 4.36 13.51 7.16
C LYS A 89 4.25 14.48 5.98
N PRO A 90 5.35 15.08 5.52
CA PRO A 90 5.33 15.86 4.29
C PRO A 90 4.85 14.94 3.16
N GLU A 91 3.87 15.38 2.38
CA GLU A 91 3.55 14.68 1.13
C GLU A 91 4.76 14.81 0.21
N THR A 92 5.53 13.72 0.13
CA THR A 92 6.64 13.63 -0.81
C THR A 92 6.10 13.39 -2.21
N ALA A 93 6.75 13.94 -3.24
CA ALA A 93 6.39 13.68 -4.64
C ALA A 93 6.35 12.17 -4.97
N ASP A 94 7.13 11.34 -4.27
CA ASP A 94 7.08 9.88 -4.40
C ASP A 94 5.76 9.26 -3.92
N SER A 95 5.07 9.87 -2.94
CA SER A 95 3.76 9.38 -2.50
C SER A 95 2.69 9.55 -3.58
N SER A 96 2.82 10.59 -4.42
CA SER A 96 1.97 10.75 -5.61
C SER A 96 2.29 9.68 -6.65
N ARG A 97 3.57 9.38 -6.88
CA ARG A 97 3.99 8.33 -7.82
C ARG A 97 3.55 6.94 -7.39
N ASP A 98 3.67 6.61 -6.11
CA ASP A 98 3.22 5.32 -5.55
C ASP A 98 1.71 5.15 -5.73
N ARG A 99 0.94 6.22 -5.51
CA ARG A 99 -0.50 6.22 -5.74
C ARG A 99 -0.85 6.00 -7.21
N ASP A 100 -0.16 6.69 -8.12
CA ASP A 100 -0.39 6.56 -9.55
C ASP A 100 -0.01 5.15 -10.06
N LEU A 101 1.08 4.58 -9.55
CA LEU A 101 1.50 3.22 -9.84
C LEU A 101 0.47 2.20 -9.32
N ALA A 102 -0.05 2.38 -8.10
CA ALA A 102 -1.06 1.51 -7.53
C ALA A 102 -2.35 1.50 -8.37
N LEU A 103 -2.77 2.67 -8.87
CA LEU A 103 -3.92 2.77 -9.78
C LEU A 103 -3.66 2.10 -11.13
N ALA A 104 -2.46 2.29 -11.70
CA ALA A 104 -2.10 1.67 -12.97
C ALA A 104 -2.09 0.13 -12.88
N LEU A 105 -1.57 -0.43 -11.78
CA LEU A 105 -1.57 -1.87 -11.54
C LEU A 105 -2.99 -2.43 -11.39
N HIS A 106 -3.89 -1.68 -10.75
CA HIS A 106 -5.30 -2.08 -10.61
C HIS A 106 -6.02 -2.12 -11.96
N ASP A 107 -5.84 -1.09 -12.79
CA ASP A 107 -6.41 -1.04 -14.14
C ASP A 107 -5.89 -2.18 -15.03
N GLU A 108 -4.61 -2.54 -14.90
CA GLU A 108 -4.02 -3.67 -15.64
C GLU A 108 -4.62 -5.02 -15.20
N GLU A 109 -4.78 -5.22 -13.88
CA GLU A 109 -5.41 -6.41 -13.32
C GLU A 109 -6.86 -6.58 -13.82
N GLU A 110 -7.67 -5.52 -13.80
CA GLU A 110 -9.04 -5.57 -14.33
C GLU A 110 -9.09 -5.94 -15.82
N ARG A 111 -8.18 -5.37 -16.63
CA ARG A 111 -8.08 -5.70 -18.06
C ARG A 111 -7.74 -7.16 -18.29
N LEU A 112 -6.82 -7.71 -17.51
CA LEU A 112 -6.44 -9.12 -17.59
C LEU A 112 -7.61 -10.04 -17.21
N TYR A 113 -8.34 -9.71 -16.14
CA TYR A 113 -9.54 -10.45 -15.75
C TYR A 113 -10.60 -10.44 -16.85
N GLN A 114 -10.86 -9.27 -17.44
CA GLN A 114 -11.86 -9.16 -18.50
C GLN A 114 -11.43 -9.89 -19.77
N GLN A 115 -10.14 -9.85 -20.11
CA GLN A 115 -9.59 -10.61 -21.23
C GLN A 115 -9.71 -12.12 -21.01
N ALA A 116 -9.45 -12.61 -19.79
CA ALA A 116 -9.59 -14.02 -19.44
C ALA A 116 -11.05 -14.50 -19.54
N GLN A 117 -12.02 -13.70 -19.06
CA GLN A 117 -13.45 -14.02 -19.19
C GLN A 117 -13.88 -14.13 -20.67
N LEU A 118 -13.45 -13.18 -21.51
CA LEU A 118 -13.74 -13.21 -22.95
C LEU A 118 -13.13 -14.42 -23.65
N GLN A 119 -11.91 -14.82 -23.29
CA GLN A 119 -11.30 -16.06 -23.81
C GLN A 119 -12.11 -17.30 -23.43
N GLN A 120 -12.58 -17.37 -22.18
CA GLN A 120 -13.36 -18.50 -21.69
C GLN A 120 -14.71 -18.62 -22.42
N GLN A 121 -15.40 -17.49 -22.65
CA GLN A 121 -16.63 -17.47 -23.44
C GLN A 121 -16.40 -17.92 -24.89
N ARG A 122 -15.31 -17.47 -25.55
CA ARG A 122 -14.98 -17.92 -26.92
C ARG A 122 -14.74 -19.42 -27.01
N GLN A 123 -14.05 -20.01 -26.03
CA GLN A 123 -13.82 -21.46 -26.01
C GLN A 123 -15.13 -22.25 -25.89
N GLN A 124 -16.07 -21.78 -25.04
CA GLN A 124 -17.39 -22.42 -24.90
C GLN A 124 -18.23 -22.32 -26.18
N GLN A 125 -18.19 -21.20 -26.89
CA GLN A 125 -18.91 -21.04 -28.16
C GLN A 125 -18.34 -21.92 -29.28
N GLN A 126 -17.01 -22.11 -29.36
CA GLN A 126 -16.40 -23.01 -30.35
C GLN A 126 -16.76 -24.48 -30.13
N GLN A 127 -16.98 -24.91 -28.88
CA GLN A 127 -17.42 -26.28 -28.57
C GLN A 127 -18.90 -26.55 -28.93
N GLN A 128 -19.72 -25.51 -29.14
CA GLN A 128 -21.14 -25.65 -29.48
C GLN A 128 -21.44 -25.58 -30.99
N GLN A 129 -20.42 -25.50 -31.87
CA GLN A 129 -20.69 -25.60 -33.31
C GLN A 129 -21.19 -27.02 -33.64
N PRO A 130 -22.36 -27.18 -34.28
CA PRO A 130 -22.81 -28.49 -34.71
C PRO A 130 -21.82 -29.09 -35.72
N GLN A 131 -21.39 -30.33 -35.47
CA GLN A 131 -20.60 -31.12 -36.41
C GLN A 131 -21.34 -31.21 -37.75
N TYR A 132 -20.88 -30.47 -38.75
CA TYR A 132 -21.34 -30.62 -40.13
C TYR A 132 -20.77 -31.93 -40.69
N ILE A 133 -21.61 -32.96 -40.80
CA ILE A 133 -21.25 -34.24 -41.44
C ILE A 133 -21.45 -34.05 -42.96
N PRO A 134 -20.39 -34.11 -43.80
CA PRO A 134 -20.57 -34.05 -45.24
C PRO A 134 -21.08 -35.40 -45.74
N HIS A 135 -22.28 -35.42 -46.34
CA HIS A 135 -22.75 -36.59 -47.10
C HIS A 135 -22.13 -36.61 -48.49
N PRO A 136 -21.62 -37.76 -48.99
CA PRO A 136 -21.11 -37.86 -50.34
C PRO A 136 -22.27 -38.06 -51.33
N SER A 137 -22.48 -37.11 -52.23
CA SER A 137 -23.32 -37.28 -53.42
C SER A 137 -22.45 -37.56 -54.64
N GLN A 138 -22.75 -38.67 -55.31
CA GLN A 138 -22.14 -39.08 -56.58
C GLN A 138 -22.78 -38.36 -57.78
N SER A 139 -21.95 -38.24 -58.82
CA SER A 139 -22.19 -38.17 -60.27
C SER A 139 -22.81 -36.91 -60.93
N GLY A 140 -22.12 -36.43 -61.99
CA GLY A 140 -22.79 -35.85 -63.18
C GLY A 140 -22.21 -34.58 -63.83
N HIS A 141 -21.19 -34.75 -64.69
CA HIS A 141 -20.88 -34.07 -65.97
C HIS A 141 -20.90 -32.52 -66.21
N SER A 142 -19.77 -32.06 -66.80
CA SER A 142 -19.58 -31.04 -67.89
C SER A 142 -20.10 -29.61 -67.70
N SER A 143 -19.43 -28.52 -68.08
CA SER A 143 -18.23 -28.24 -68.87
C SER A 143 -17.85 -26.75 -68.70
N THR A 144 -16.63 -26.41 -69.15
CA THR A 144 -16.18 -25.11 -69.69
C THR A 144 -16.08 -23.88 -68.78
N GLY A 145 -14.86 -23.32 -68.70
CA GLY A 145 -14.70 -21.87 -68.67
C GLY A 145 -13.60 -21.29 -67.77
N GLN A 146 -12.39 -21.16 -68.32
CA GLN A 146 -11.41 -20.06 -68.10
C GLN A 146 -10.82 -19.88 -66.67
N SER A 147 -9.56 -20.26 -66.41
CA SER A 147 -8.27 -19.65 -66.83
C SER A 147 -7.79 -18.48 -65.95
N ARG A 148 -6.67 -18.74 -65.22
CA ARG A 148 -5.48 -17.89 -64.88
C ARG A 148 -5.11 -18.03 -63.39
N LYS A 149 -4.08 -18.83 -63.04
CA LYS A 149 -2.65 -18.45 -62.77
C LYS A 149 -2.54 -17.29 -61.76
N SER A 150 -1.83 -17.36 -60.62
CA SER A 150 -0.48 -17.90 -60.32
C SER A 150 -0.26 -18.03 -58.79
N LYS A 151 0.35 -19.09 -58.24
CA LYS A 151 1.78 -19.20 -57.77
C LYS A 151 2.30 -17.91 -57.08
N ASN A 152 3.02 -17.88 -55.96
CA ASN A 152 3.68 -18.86 -55.09
C ASN A 152 4.15 -18.12 -53.80
N LYS A 153 4.27 -18.84 -52.68
CA LYS A 153 5.06 -18.54 -51.45
C LYS A 153 6.59 -18.49 -51.75
N PRO A 154 7.54 -18.38 -50.78
CA PRO A 154 7.69 -17.56 -49.55
C PRO A 154 9.16 -17.00 -49.41
N LYS A 155 9.53 -16.36 -48.28
CA LYS A 155 10.87 -16.33 -47.57
C LYS A 155 10.83 -15.20 -46.52
N ARG A 156 11.08 -15.30 -45.21
CA ARG A 156 12.12 -15.89 -44.32
C ARG A 156 13.54 -15.30 -44.44
N SER A 157 13.93 -14.52 -43.43
CA SER A 157 15.23 -14.39 -42.71
C SER A 157 15.18 -13.06 -41.92
N SER A 158 15.31 -12.94 -40.59
CA SER A 158 16.23 -13.44 -39.54
C SER A 158 17.37 -12.47 -39.22
N GLN A 159 17.37 -11.97 -37.96
CA GLN A 159 18.52 -11.59 -37.08
C GLN A 159 19.44 -10.46 -37.60
N ASP A 160 20.20 -9.69 -36.83
CA ASP A 160 20.70 -9.64 -35.44
C ASP A 160 21.16 -8.16 -35.25
N ASP A 161 21.19 -7.51 -34.10
CA ASP A 161 22.26 -7.42 -33.08
C ASP A 161 21.88 -6.16 -32.26
N GLY A 162 21.94 -6.04 -30.93
CA GLY A 162 22.97 -6.49 -30.01
C GLY A 162 23.87 -5.29 -29.65
N ASP A 163 23.60 -4.55 -28.57
CA ASP A 163 24.62 -3.73 -27.90
C ASP A 163 24.32 -3.57 -26.40
N LYS A 164 25.34 -3.91 -25.60
CA LYS A 164 25.39 -3.96 -24.13
C LYS A 164 26.47 -3.01 -23.61
N GLU A 165 26.20 -2.47 -22.41
CA GLU A 165 27.14 -1.99 -21.35
C GLU A 165 27.98 -0.73 -21.68
N SER A 166 28.28 0.23 -20.78
CA SER A 166 28.68 0.15 -19.37
C SER A 166 28.61 1.51 -18.63
N CYS A 167 28.35 1.47 -17.31
CA CYS A 167 28.89 2.22 -16.15
C CYS A 167 29.47 3.66 -16.26
N ASN A 168 29.10 4.55 -15.31
CA ASN A 168 30.04 5.01 -14.26
C ASN A 168 29.35 5.78 -13.11
N ILE A 169 29.73 5.36 -11.89
CA ILE A 169 29.53 6.03 -10.59
C ILE A 169 30.65 7.05 -10.41
N VAL A 170 30.32 8.24 -9.90
CA VAL A 170 31.21 9.10 -9.10
C VAL A 170 30.41 9.63 -7.93
#